data_AF-A0A560GQM0-F1
#
_entry.id   AF-A0A560GQM0-F1
#
_cell.length_a   1.000
_cell.length_b   1.000
_cell.length_c   1.000
_cell.angle_alpha   90.00
_cell.angle_beta   90.00
_cell.angle_gamma   90.00
#
_symmetry.space_group_name_H-M   'P 1'
#
loop_
_entity.id
_entity.type
_entity.pdbx_description
1 polymer ?
#
loop_
_entity_poly.entity_id
_entity_poly.type
_entity_poly.pdbx_seq_one_letter_code
_entity_poly.pdbx_strand_id
1 'polypeptide(L)'
;MVRKYVWAGIAVTVALIGFKLAQGGDASSFFLTIRELAKPVAVVYLALFGQPEFALVLAAGMMVACFALLAGFWAGQVRRTLETLKSVTASAMLIMAEPNDRRSASMKRLMESSPLLMDEWRMFESTLLDAGHGPQRRAYSTIRPQEYFSMEAMESRGLDFRFYVALPNYFVGVGLMFTFLGLVAGLYFASKGLQMGDLAQARQALGQLLAASTMKFVSSVVGIGASLVTSVVVRHWQRKVQAALDDLCRAVELCFPLISAHRLLGNWAQDGSDASATAPQANPLPDTAAGQAS
;
A
#
# COMPACT_ATOMS: atom_id res chain seq x y z
N MET A 1 18.48 0.89 33.31
CA MET A 1 17.42 1.40 34.22
C MET A 1 16.86 2.77 33.81
N VAL A 2 17.61 3.65 33.14
CA VAL A 2 17.18 5.01 32.71
C VAL A 2 15.94 5.03 31.79
N ARG A 3 15.75 4.01 30.95
CA ARG A 3 14.68 3.98 29.92
C ARG A 3 13.25 3.92 30.49
N LYS A 4 13.03 3.34 31.67
CA LYS A 4 11.68 3.23 32.28
C LYS A 4 11.25 4.52 32.99
N TYR A 5 12.20 5.24 33.58
CA TYR A 5 11.91 6.51 34.28
C TYR A 5 11.62 7.66 33.32
N VAL A 6 12.21 7.66 32.12
CA VAL A 6 11.97 8.70 31.09
C VAL A 6 10.54 8.60 30.54
N TRP A 7 10.04 7.40 30.23
CA TRP A 7 8.67 7.21 29.75
C TRP A 7 7.62 7.49 30.84
N ALA A 8 7.88 7.11 32.09
CA ALA A 8 7.03 7.45 33.22
C ALA A 8 6.97 8.98 33.46
N GLY A 9 8.10 9.67 33.33
CA GLY A 9 8.16 11.13 33.43
C GLY A 9 7.32 11.81 32.34
N ILE A 10 7.47 11.40 31.08
CA ILE A 10 6.71 11.96 29.96
C ILE A 10 5.20 11.72 30.13
N ALA A 11 4.79 10.52 30.54
CA ALA A 11 3.37 10.19 30.75
C ALA A 11 2.72 11.02 31.87
N VAL A 12 3.41 11.21 33.00
CA VAL A 12 2.93 12.06 34.10
C VAL A 12 2.83 13.52 33.66
N THR A 13 3.80 13.99 32.86
CA THR A 13 3.86 15.35 32.33
C THR A 13 2.67 15.63 31.40
N VAL A 14 2.36 14.69 30.49
CA VAL A 14 1.21 14.79 29.57
C VAL A 14 -0.13 14.70 30.32
N ALA A 15 -0.24 13.83 31.32
CA ALA A 15 -1.43 13.71 32.16
C ALA A 15 -1.72 14.99 32.96
N LEU A 16 -0.68 15.64 33.50
CA LEU A 16 -0.81 16.90 34.22
C LEU A 16 -1.22 18.07 33.31
N ILE A 17 -0.71 18.09 32.06
CA ILE A 17 -1.11 19.09 31.05
C ILE A 17 -2.59 18.92 30.68
N GLY A 18 -3.04 17.68 30.42
CA GLY A 18 -4.44 17.38 30.12
C GLY A 18 -5.39 17.71 31.27
N PHE A 19 -4.97 17.42 32.51
CA PHE A 19 -5.77 17.69 33.71
C PHE A 19 -5.91 19.20 34.01
N LYS A 20 -4.87 20.00 33.76
CA LYS A 20 -4.89 21.45 33.97
C LYS A 20 -5.60 22.21 32.84
N LEU A 21 -5.53 21.74 31.59
CA LEU A 21 -6.31 22.27 30.46
C LEU A 21 -7.82 22.15 30.70
N ALA A 22 -8.25 21.12 31.42
CA ALA A 22 -9.65 20.94 31.81
C ALA A 22 -10.14 21.90 32.90
N GLN A 23 -9.24 22.63 33.60
CA GLN A 23 -9.60 23.48 34.75
C GLN A 23 -9.65 24.99 34.47
N GLY A 24 -9.51 25.45 33.22
CA GLY A 24 -9.78 26.86 32.87
C GLY A 24 -8.92 27.90 33.62
N GLY A 25 -7.64 27.61 33.83
CA GLY A 25 -6.71 28.48 34.57
C GLY A 25 -6.16 29.67 33.76
N ASP A 26 -5.91 30.78 34.46
CA ASP A 26 -5.34 32.03 33.94
C ASP A 26 -4.06 31.79 33.11
N ALA A 27 -3.95 32.45 31.95
CA ALA A 27 -2.92 32.18 30.95
C ALA A 27 -1.50 32.36 31.52
N SER A 28 -1.31 33.32 32.43
CA SER A 28 -0.04 33.57 33.12
C SER A 28 0.44 32.36 33.95
N SER A 29 -0.48 31.73 34.68
CA SER A 29 -0.22 30.53 35.49
C SER A 29 0.03 29.31 34.61
N PHE A 30 -0.64 29.22 33.46
CA PHE A 30 -0.42 28.19 32.45
C PHE A 30 1.00 28.27 31.86
N PHE A 31 1.46 29.47 31.47
CA PHE A 31 2.82 29.65 30.95
C PHE A 31 3.91 29.35 31.99
N LEU A 32 3.70 29.72 33.26
CA LEU A 32 4.63 29.37 34.35
C LEU A 32 4.68 27.86 34.60
N THR A 33 3.52 27.19 34.55
CA THR A 33 3.44 25.74 34.72
C THR A 33 4.13 25.02 33.55
N ILE A 34 3.92 25.47 32.32
CA ILE A 34 4.64 24.98 31.13
C ILE A 34 6.15 25.20 31.29
N ARG A 35 6.58 26.37 31.74
CA ARG A 35 8.01 26.68 31.93
C ARG A 35 8.65 25.73 32.95
N GLU A 36 8.00 25.51 34.10
CA GLU A 36 8.50 24.58 35.12
C GLU A 36 8.50 23.12 34.64
N LEU A 37 7.46 22.69 33.90
CA LEU A 37 7.42 21.36 33.27
C LEU A 37 8.48 21.19 32.16
N ALA A 38 8.80 22.27 31.43
CA ALA A 38 9.73 22.24 30.31
C ALA A 38 11.19 22.20 30.76
N LYS A 39 11.53 22.70 31.96
CA LYS A 39 12.91 22.68 32.48
C LYS A 39 13.56 21.29 32.48
N PRO A 40 12.98 20.23 33.07
CA PRO A 40 13.60 18.90 33.05
C PRO A 40 13.75 18.36 31.64
N VAL A 41 12.76 18.59 30.77
CA VAL A 41 12.81 18.19 29.36
C VAL A 41 13.93 18.92 28.63
N ALA A 42 14.06 20.23 28.83
CA ALA A 42 15.11 21.06 28.24
C ALA A 42 16.51 20.63 28.69
N VAL A 43 16.69 20.29 29.97
CA VAL A 43 17.98 19.79 30.49
C VAL A 43 18.36 18.47 29.82
N VAL A 44 17.43 17.51 29.74
CA VAL A 44 17.66 16.23 29.06
C VAL A 44 17.95 16.44 27.58
N TYR A 45 17.14 17.26 26.90
CA TYR A 45 17.32 17.61 25.51
C TYR A 45 18.69 18.25 25.24
N LEU A 46 19.10 19.26 26.01
CA LEU A 46 20.38 19.93 25.86
C LEU A 46 21.55 18.98 26.16
N ALA A 47 21.43 18.12 27.17
CA ALA A 47 22.45 17.12 27.48
C ALA A 47 22.61 16.09 26.34
N LEU A 48 21.51 15.65 25.72
CA LEU A 48 21.50 14.70 24.62
C LEU A 48 22.06 15.33 23.33
N PHE A 49 21.59 16.53 22.99
CA PHE A 49 21.98 17.23 21.77
C PHE A 49 23.36 17.91 21.87
N GLY A 50 23.92 18.04 23.07
CA GLY A 50 25.30 18.50 23.28
C GLY A 50 26.35 17.46 22.88
N GLN A 51 26.00 16.17 22.84
CA GLN A 51 26.95 15.11 22.52
C GLN A 51 27.04 14.85 21.01
N PRO A 52 28.25 14.81 20.40
CA PRO A 52 28.40 14.52 18.97
C PRO A 52 28.00 13.09 18.62
N GLU A 53 28.24 12.13 19.53
CA GLU A 53 27.91 10.71 19.35
C GLU A 53 26.42 10.48 19.13
N PHE A 54 25.56 11.30 19.76
CA PHE A 54 24.12 11.16 19.66
C PHE A 54 23.63 11.27 18.20
N ALA A 55 24.21 12.19 17.42
CA ALA A 55 23.84 12.36 16.01
C ALA A 55 24.21 11.12 15.18
N LEU A 56 25.33 10.47 15.48
CA LEU A 56 25.76 9.25 14.79
C LEU A 56 24.85 8.06 15.13
N VAL A 57 24.54 7.82 16.41
CA VAL A 57 23.65 6.70 16.75
C VAL A 57 22.24 6.95 16.23
N LEU A 58 21.81 8.21 16.16
CA LEU A 58 20.53 8.58 15.56
C LEU A 58 20.49 8.28 14.07
N ALA A 59 21.51 8.71 13.32
CA ALA A 59 21.63 8.44 11.89
C ALA A 59 21.71 6.93 11.61
N ALA A 60 22.52 6.20 12.38
CA ALA A 60 22.61 4.74 12.29
C ALA A 60 21.26 4.08 12.62
N GLY A 61 20.57 4.53 13.67
CA GLY A 61 19.25 4.06 14.06
C GLY A 61 18.20 4.28 12.96
N MET A 62 18.22 5.44 12.31
CA MET A 62 17.35 5.72 11.16
C MET A 62 17.62 4.80 9.98
N MET A 63 18.90 4.53 9.66
CA MET A 63 19.25 3.56 8.62
C MET A 63 18.78 2.16 8.97
N VAL A 64 19.06 1.67 10.18
CA VAL A 64 18.62 0.34 10.63
C VAL A 64 17.10 0.23 10.59
N ALA A 65 16.37 1.26 11.05
CA ALA A 65 14.92 1.29 10.97
C ALA A 65 14.42 1.26 9.51
N CYS A 66 15.04 2.03 8.62
CA CYS A 66 14.74 2.02 7.18
C CYS A 66 14.90 0.61 6.60
N PHE A 67 16.06 -0.01 6.80
CA PHE A 67 16.30 -1.38 6.31
C PHE A 67 15.36 -2.41 6.93
N ALA A 68 15.09 -2.33 8.23
CA ALA A 68 14.20 -3.27 8.92
C ALA A 68 12.75 -3.16 8.42
N LEU A 69 12.24 -1.93 8.26
CA LEU A 69 10.89 -1.69 7.73
C LEU A 69 10.77 -2.18 6.28
N LEU A 70 11.75 -1.87 5.43
CA LEU A 70 11.78 -2.33 4.05
C LEU A 70 11.88 -3.87 3.97
N ALA A 71 12.80 -4.48 4.71
CA ALA A 71 12.98 -5.94 4.72
C ALA A 71 11.74 -6.66 5.26
N GLY A 72 11.13 -6.12 6.33
CA GLY A 72 9.90 -6.64 6.91
C GLY A 72 8.73 -6.59 5.92
N PHE A 73 8.57 -5.47 5.22
CA PHE A 73 7.53 -5.33 4.18
C PHE A 73 7.75 -6.26 3.00
N TRP A 74 9.00 -6.35 2.52
CA TRP A 74 9.38 -7.24 1.44
C TRP A 74 9.09 -8.70 1.79
N ALA A 75 9.58 -9.18 2.94
CA ALA A 75 9.43 -10.58 3.35
C ALA A 75 8.00 -10.93 3.78
N GLY A 76 7.29 -9.98 4.38
CA GLY A 76 5.95 -10.18 4.95
C GLY A 76 4.83 -10.11 3.94
N GLN A 77 4.80 -9.08 3.10
CA GLN A 77 3.68 -8.81 2.20
C GLN A 77 4.09 -8.95 0.73
N VAL A 78 5.08 -8.18 0.26
CA VAL A 78 5.39 -8.11 -1.18
C VAL A 78 5.82 -9.47 -1.75
N ARG A 79 6.75 -10.17 -1.10
CA ARG A 79 7.24 -11.47 -1.56
C ARG A 79 6.14 -12.52 -1.55
N ARG A 80 5.35 -12.58 -0.49
CA ARG A 80 4.24 -13.55 -0.37
C ARG A 80 3.21 -13.33 -1.46
N THR A 81 2.78 -12.09 -1.68
CA THR A 81 1.80 -11.76 -2.73
C THR A 81 2.36 -12.03 -4.12
N LEU A 82 3.63 -11.70 -4.39
CA LEU A 82 4.27 -12.02 -5.67
C LEU A 82 4.40 -13.52 -5.90
N GLU A 83 4.76 -14.30 -4.88
CA GLU A 83 4.85 -15.76 -4.98
C GLU A 83 3.47 -16.37 -5.23
N THR A 84 2.43 -15.92 -4.53
CA THR A 84 1.04 -16.35 -4.76
C THR A 84 0.54 -15.98 -6.15
N LEU A 85 0.72 -14.74 -6.59
CA LEU A 85 0.28 -14.31 -7.93
C LEU A 85 1.00 -15.11 -9.03
N LYS A 86 2.32 -15.32 -8.89
CA LYS A 86 3.09 -16.09 -9.87
C LYS A 86 2.72 -17.57 -9.88
N SER A 87 2.51 -18.19 -8.72
CA SER A 87 2.14 -19.61 -8.64
C SER A 87 0.73 -19.85 -9.20
N VAL A 88 -0.22 -18.95 -8.90
CA VAL A 88 -1.56 -18.99 -9.48
C VAL A 88 -1.52 -18.74 -10.98
N THR A 89 -0.74 -17.76 -11.45
CA THR A 89 -0.60 -17.48 -12.90
C THR A 89 -0.01 -18.68 -13.65
N ALA A 90 1.03 -19.32 -13.10
CA ALA A 90 1.61 -20.51 -13.71
C ALA A 90 0.61 -21.68 -13.77
N SER A 91 -0.16 -21.87 -12.70
CA SER A 91 -1.21 -22.90 -12.65
C SER A 91 -2.36 -22.59 -13.60
N ALA A 92 -2.75 -21.32 -13.74
CA ALA A 92 -3.74 -20.87 -14.70
C ALA A 92 -3.32 -21.13 -16.14
N MET A 93 -2.04 -20.95 -16.47
CA MET A 93 -1.50 -21.29 -17.80
C MET A 93 -1.54 -22.79 -18.09
N LEU A 94 -1.37 -23.66 -17.09
CA LEU A 94 -1.53 -25.11 -17.26
C LEU A 94 -3.00 -25.48 -17.53
N ILE A 95 -3.93 -24.83 -16.84
CA ILE A 95 -5.39 -25.01 -17.02
C ILE A 95 -5.83 -24.59 -18.43
N MET A 96 -5.13 -23.67 -19.08
CA MET A 96 -5.41 -23.30 -20.48
C MET A 96 -5.36 -24.50 -21.43
N ALA A 97 -4.49 -25.49 -21.17
CA ALA A 97 -4.37 -26.70 -21.98
C ALA A 97 -5.49 -27.72 -21.72
N GLU A 98 -6.30 -27.54 -20.68
CA GLU A 98 -7.43 -28.44 -20.39
C GLU A 98 -8.60 -28.25 -21.37
N PRO A 99 -9.43 -29.31 -21.57
CA PRO A 99 -10.69 -29.20 -22.31
C PRO A 99 -11.61 -28.12 -21.72
N ASN A 100 -12.36 -27.41 -22.59
CA ASN A 100 -13.19 -26.26 -22.19
C ASN A 100 -14.16 -26.58 -21.03
N ASP A 101 -14.75 -27.78 -21.01
CA ASP A 101 -15.74 -28.19 -20.01
C ASP A 101 -15.17 -28.25 -18.58
N ARG A 102 -13.85 -28.49 -18.45
CA ARG A 102 -13.17 -28.58 -17.13
C ARG A 102 -12.49 -27.29 -16.73
N ARG A 103 -12.17 -26.42 -17.70
CA ARG A 103 -11.39 -25.20 -17.48
C ARG A 103 -12.00 -24.27 -16.41
N SER A 104 -13.31 -24.04 -16.46
CA SER A 104 -14.01 -23.19 -15.49
C SER A 104 -13.94 -23.74 -14.07
N ALA A 105 -14.14 -25.05 -13.90
CA ALA A 105 -14.10 -25.71 -12.60
C ALA A 105 -12.68 -25.76 -12.01
N SER A 106 -11.66 -26.04 -12.84
CA SER A 106 -10.26 -26.04 -12.43
C SER A 106 -9.80 -24.63 -12.04
N MET A 107 -10.17 -23.61 -12.82
CA MET A 107 -9.83 -22.21 -12.50
C MET A 107 -10.49 -21.76 -11.19
N LYS A 108 -11.76 -22.11 -10.98
CA LYS A 108 -12.47 -21.82 -9.73
C LYS A 108 -11.73 -22.38 -8.52
N ARG A 109 -11.38 -23.67 -8.54
CA ARG A 109 -10.65 -24.31 -7.44
C ARG A 109 -9.30 -23.65 -7.17
N LEU A 110 -8.59 -23.25 -8.23
CA LEU A 110 -7.31 -22.57 -8.12
C LEU A 110 -7.48 -21.18 -7.47
N MET A 111 -8.46 -20.39 -7.91
CA MET A 111 -8.68 -19.03 -7.40
C MET A 111 -9.22 -19.04 -5.97
N GLU A 112 -10.12 -19.97 -5.65
CA GLU A 112 -10.62 -20.17 -4.29
C GLU A 112 -9.57 -20.75 -3.33
N SER A 113 -8.46 -21.31 -3.83
CA SER A 113 -7.35 -21.73 -2.96
C SER A 113 -6.59 -20.56 -2.34
N SER A 114 -6.72 -19.35 -2.91
CA SER A 114 -6.07 -18.14 -2.43
C SER A 114 -7.10 -17.18 -1.83
N PRO A 115 -7.03 -16.86 -0.53
CA PRO A 115 -7.95 -15.90 0.09
C PRO A 115 -7.81 -14.48 -0.51
N LEU A 116 -6.66 -14.18 -1.12
CA LEU A 116 -6.43 -12.91 -1.80
C LEU A 116 -7.29 -12.74 -3.05
N LEU A 117 -7.61 -13.82 -3.76
CA LEU A 117 -8.27 -13.79 -5.08
C LEU A 117 -9.71 -14.30 -5.05
N MET A 118 -10.14 -14.90 -3.93
CA MET A 118 -11.42 -15.62 -3.84
C MET A 118 -12.63 -14.74 -4.16
N ASP A 119 -12.83 -13.58 -3.50
CA ASP A 119 -14.07 -12.83 -3.75
C ASP A 119 -14.01 -12.05 -5.07
N GLU A 120 -12.83 -11.59 -5.50
CA GLU A 120 -12.62 -11.00 -6.84
C GLU A 120 -12.96 -12.01 -7.92
N TRP A 121 -12.52 -13.26 -7.74
CA TRP A 121 -12.88 -14.35 -8.62
C TRP A 121 -14.38 -14.63 -8.62
N ARG A 122 -15.03 -14.66 -7.45
CA ARG A 122 -16.50 -14.89 -7.39
C ARG A 122 -17.29 -13.79 -8.10
N MET A 123 -16.87 -12.55 -7.96
CA MET A 123 -17.46 -11.43 -8.70
C MET A 123 -17.23 -11.59 -10.21
N PHE A 124 -16.01 -11.90 -10.63
CA PHE A 124 -15.69 -12.15 -12.03
C PHE A 124 -16.42 -13.37 -12.61
N GLU A 125 -16.51 -14.48 -11.88
CA GLU A 125 -17.20 -15.72 -12.29
C GLU A 125 -18.67 -15.45 -12.59
N SER A 126 -19.32 -14.53 -11.86
CA SER A 126 -20.71 -14.13 -12.12
C SER A 126 -20.92 -13.44 -13.48
N THR A 127 -19.85 -12.97 -14.11
CA THR A 127 -19.87 -12.30 -15.42
C THR A 127 -19.55 -13.24 -16.59
N LEU A 128 -19.17 -14.49 -16.29
CA LEU A 128 -18.88 -15.51 -17.29
C LEU A 128 -20.16 -16.04 -17.91
N LEU A 129 -20.17 -16.13 -19.25
CA LEU A 129 -21.26 -16.71 -20.02
C LEU A 129 -20.77 -17.98 -20.72
N ASP A 130 -21.48 -19.07 -20.54
CA ASP A 130 -21.29 -20.26 -21.37
C ASP A 130 -22.00 -20.07 -22.71
N ALA A 131 -21.24 -20.09 -23.81
CA ALA A 131 -21.79 -20.06 -25.16
C ALA A 131 -21.28 -21.24 -26.00
N GLY A 132 -22.08 -21.67 -26.97
CA GLY A 132 -21.81 -22.84 -27.82
C GLY A 132 -22.56 -24.10 -27.37
N HIS A 133 -22.56 -25.13 -28.22
CA HIS A 133 -23.30 -26.39 -28.01
C HIS A 133 -22.36 -27.60 -28.12
N GLY A 134 -22.58 -28.62 -27.30
CA GLY A 134 -21.79 -29.86 -27.28
C GLY A 134 -20.28 -29.60 -27.07
N PRO A 135 -19.37 -30.18 -27.87
CA PRO A 135 -17.92 -30.06 -27.70
C PRO A 135 -17.36 -28.65 -27.98
N GLN A 136 -18.16 -27.72 -28.50
CA GLN A 136 -17.77 -26.31 -28.70
C GLN A 136 -18.18 -25.38 -27.54
N ARG A 137 -18.83 -25.90 -26.49
CA ARG A 137 -19.18 -25.12 -25.31
C ARG A 137 -17.91 -24.47 -24.73
N ARG A 138 -17.95 -23.15 -24.54
CA ARG A 138 -16.84 -22.38 -23.98
C ARG A 138 -17.38 -21.25 -23.12
N ALA A 139 -16.76 -21.04 -21.98
CA ALA A 139 -17.01 -19.87 -21.15
C ALA A 139 -16.30 -18.64 -21.72
N TYR A 140 -17.03 -17.55 -21.86
CA TYR A 140 -16.56 -16.24 -22.32
C TYR A 140 -16.75 -15.21 -21.23
N SER A 141 -15.84 -14.24 -21.16
CA SER A 141 -16.01 -13.10 -20.26
C SER A 141 -16.75 -11.97 -20.95
N THR A 142 -17.65 -11.29 -20.22
CA THR A 142 -18.32 -10.07 -20.69
C THR A 142 -17.57 -8.80 -20.29
N ILE A 143 -16.78 -8.88 -19.23
CA ILE A 143 -16.00 -7.78 -18.65
C ILE A 143 -14.51 -8.19 -18.62
N ARG A 144 -13.59 -7.22 -18.63
CA ARG A 144 -12.16 -7.52 -18.51
C ARG A 144 -11.82 -7.93 -17.06
N PRO A 145 -10.97 -8.95 -16.84
CA PRO A 145 -10.54 -9.32 -15.50
C PRO A 145 -9.88 -8.17 -14.71
N GLN A 146 -9.21 -7.24 -15.41
CA GLN A 146 -8.55 -6.07 -14.81
C GLN A 146 -9.50 -5.17 -14.00
N GLU A 147 -10.80 -5.21 -14.27
CA GLU A 147 -11.80 -4.42 -13.51
C GLU A 147 -12.04 -5.00 -12.11
N TYR A 148 -11.87 -6.31 -11.93
CA TYR A 148 -12.03 -6.99 -10.64
C TYR A 148 -10.70 -7.25 -9.94
N PHE A 149 -9.69 -7.66 -10.71
CA PHE A 149 -8.34 -7.92 -10.23
C PHE A 149 -7.51 -6.65 -10.33
N SER A 150 -7.68 -5.76 -9.35
CA SER A 150 -6.97 -4.49 -9.24
C SER A 150 -6.09 -4.42 -7.99
N MET A 151 -5.14 -3.48 -7.99
CA MET A 151 -4.31 -3.20 -6.81
C MET A 151 -5.17 -2.79 -5.61
N GLU A 152 -6.24 -2.02 -5.85
CA GLU A 152 -7.17 -1.56 -4.82
C GLU A 152 -7.95 -2.73 -4.18
N ALA A 153 -8.36 -3.71 -4.99
CA ALA A 153 -8.98 -4.94 -4.47
C ALA A 153 -7.99 -5.72 -3.57
N MET A 154 -6.74 -5.86 -3.99
CA MET A 154 -5.68 -6.50 -3.19
C MET A 154 -5.38 -5.74 -1.89
N GLU A 155 -5.41 -4.40 -1.90
CA GLU A 155 -5.20 -3.57 -0.70
C GLU A 155 -6.26 -3.86 0.37
N SER A 156 -7.53 -4.03 -0.03
CA SER A 156 -8.63 -4.36 0.88
C SER A 156 -8.49 -5.73 1.58
N ARG A 157 -7.70 -6.65 1.00
CA ARG A 157 -7.50 -8.03 1.45
C ARG A 157 -6.20 -8.26 2.22
N GLY A 158 -5.46 -7.20 2.54
CA GLY A 158 -4.30 -7.26 3.44
C GLY A 158 -2.96 -6.84 2.82
N LEU A 159 -2.94 -6.38 1.56
CA LEU A 159 -1.77 -5.79 0.92
C LEU A 159 -1.72 -4.26 1.15
N ASP A 160 -1.51 -3.80 2.38
CA ASP A 160 -1.55 -2.36 2.68
C ASP A 160 -0.23 -1.64 2.28
N PHE A 161 -0.22 -0.99 1.11
CA PHE A 161 0.88 -0.11 0.70
C PHE A 161 0.81 1.29 1.31
N ARG A 162 -0.32 1.68 1.89
CA ARG A 162 -0.61 3.07 2.27
C ARG A 162 0.38 3.60 3.31
N PHE A 163 0.70 2.77 4.30
CA PHE A 163 1.73 3.12 5.29
C PHE A 163 3.11 3.28 4.66
N TYR A 164 3.51 2.36 3.77
CA TYR A 164 4.83 2.36 3.15
C TYR A 164 5.02 3.48 2.12
N VAL A 165 3.94 3.92 1.47
CA VAL A 165 3.93 5.10 0.60
C VAL A 165 4.16 6.39 1.40
N ALA A 166 3.76 6.43 2.68
CA ALA A 166 3.98 7.58 3.56
C ALA A 166 5.37 7.59 4.24
N LEU A 167 6.05 6.44 4.36
CA LEU A 167 7.36 6.33 5.02
C LEU A 167 8.43 7.33 4.51
N PRO A 168 8.59 7.57 3.19
CA PRO A 168 9.54 8.58 2.70
C PRO A 168 9.32 9.96 3.34
N ASN A 169 8.06 10.37 3.50
CA ASN A 169 7.73 11.66 4.10
C ASN A 169 8.08 11.69 5.59
N TYR A 170 7.86 10.58 6.30
CA TYR A 170 8.26 10.47 7.71
C TYR A 170 9.77 10.56 7.90
N PHE A 171 10.58 9.92 7.05
CA PHE A 171 12.04 10.02 7.13
C PHE A 171 12.54 11.45 6.89
N VAL A 172 11.94 12.19 5.94
CA VAL A 172 12.25 13.61 5.72
C VAL A 172 11.85 14.44 6.95
N GLY A 173 10.62 14.28 7.44
CA GLY A 173 10.11 15.02 8.59
C GLY A 173 10.97 14.80 9.84
N VAL A 174 11.36 13.55 10.10
CA VAL A 174 12.24 13.19 11.21
C VAL A 174 13.63 13.83 11.05
N GLY A 175 14.24 13.75 9.87
CA GLY A 175 15.55 14.38 9.60
C GLY A 175 15.52 15.91 9.75
N LEU A 176 14.48 16.56 9.24
CA LEU A 176 14.28 18.01 9.39
C LEU A 176 14.05 18.40 10.85
N MET A 177 13.25 17.64 11.59
CA MET A 177 13.00 17.87 13.02
C MET A 177 14.31 17.85 13.81
N PHE A 178 15.19 16.88 13.56
CA PHE A 178 16.49 16.81 14.25
C PHE A 178 17.44 17.94 13.86
N THR A 179 17.35 18.44 12.63
CA THR A 179 18.11 19.62 12.21
C THR A 179 17.66 20.86 12.98
N PHE A 180 16.35 21.08 13.07
CA PHE A 180 15.79 22.23 13.78
C PHE A 180 16.11 22.20 15.27
N LEU A 181 15.82 21.08 15.93
CA LEU A 181 16.22 20.84 17.32
C LEU A 181 17.73 21.05 17.48
N GLY A 182 18.49 20.54 16.52
CA GLY A 182 19.92 20.71 16.48
C GLY A 182 20.41 22.16 16.53
N LEU A 183 19.83 23.01 15.69
CA LEU A 183 20.14 24.43 15.61
C LEU A 183 19.71 25.19 16.86
N VAL A 184 18.54 24.86 17.43
CA VAL A 184 18.05 25.47 18.68
C VAL A 184 18.99 25.14 19.85
N ALA A 185 19.43 23.89 19.98
CA ALA A 185 20.40 23.50 21.01
C ALA A 185 21.74 24.23 20.81
N GLY A 186 22.21 24.32 19.57
CA GLY A 186 23.41 25.08 19.23
C GLY A 186 23.30 26.53 19.71
N LEU A 187 22.28 27.26 19.26
CA LEU A 187 22.07 28.66 19.61
C LEU A 187 22.02 28.90 21.13
N TYR A 188 21.39 27.99 21.88
CA TYR A 188 21.38 28.04 23.34
C TYR A 188 22.80 28.02 23.95
N PHE A 189 23.66 27.10 23.49
CA PHE A 189 25.04 27.02 23.98
C PHE A 189 25.89 28.23 23.57
N ALA A 190 25.69 28.79 22.37
CA ALA A 190 26.35 30.04 21.96
C ALA A 190 25.99 31.19 22.89
N SER A 191 24.69 31.38 23.10
CA SER A 191 24.18 32.48 23.92
C SER A 191 24.75 32.40 25.35
N LYS A 192 24.79 31.19 25.93
CA LYS A 192 25.37 30.97 27.25
C LYS A 192 26.89 31.23 27.29
N GLY A 193 27.64 30.79 26.28
CA GLY A 193 29.09 31.01 26.21
C GLY A 193 29.47 32.48 26.06
N LEU A 194 28.68 33.27 25.32
CA LEU A 194 28.89 34.70 25.14
C LEU A 194 28.64 35.52 26.40
N GLN A 195 27.74 35.07 27.29
CA GLN A 195 27.44 35.75 28.56
C GLN A 195 28.57 35.62 29.61
N MET A 196 29.51 34.69 29.44
CA MET A 196 30.56 34.42 30.41
C MET A 196 31.77 35.38 30.31
N GLY A 197 31.79 36.32 29.36
CA GLY A 197 32.73 37.46 29.34
C GLY A 197 34.17 37.17 28.90
N ASP A 198 34.59 35.91 28.79
CA ASP A 198 35.93 35.52 28.34
C ASP A 198 35.95 35.17 26.83
N LEU A 199 36.75 35.90 26.06
CA LEU A 199 36.87 35.75 24.60
C LEU A 199 37.38 34.36 24.18
N ALA A 200 38.24 33.74 25.00
CA ALA A 200 38.77 32.40 24.74
C ALA A 200 37.68 31.32 24.92
N GLN A 201 36.91 31.42 26.01
CA GLN A 201 35.77 30.53 26.27
C GLN A 201 34.65 30.72 25.25
N ALA A 202 34.38 31.96 24.82
CA ALA A 202 33.44 32.25 23.76
C ALA A 202 33.83 31.57 22.43
N ARG A 203 35.11 31.62 22.05
CA ARG A 203 35.63 30.92 20.85
C ARG A 203 35.48 29.41 20.95
N GLN A 204 35.80 28.82 22.11
CA GLN A 204 35.65 27.38 22.32
C GLN A 204 34.17 26.94 22.27
N ALA A 205 33.28 27.71 22.90
CA ALA A 205 31.84 27.47 22.86
C ALA A 205 31.28 27.54 21.43
N LEU A 206 31.72 28.52 20.63
CA LEU A 206 31.35 28.63 19.21
C LEU A 206 31.86 27.44 18.38
N GLY A 207 33.09 26.99 18.62
CA GLY A 207 33.66 25.81 17.95
C GLY A 207 32.88 24.53 18.25
N GLN A 208 32.56 24.29 19.53
CA GLN A 208 31.75 23.13 19.92
C GLN A 208 30.33 23.20 19.35
N LEU A 209 29.75 24.39 19.26
CA LEU A 209 28.43 24.60 18.66
C LEU A 209 28.41 24.29 17.17
N LEU A 210 29.38 24.82 16.41
CA LEU A 210 29.52 24.54 14.99
C LEU A 210 29.70 23.05 14.75
N ALA A 211 30.61 22.40 15.48
CA ALA A 211 30.82 20.95 15.37
C ALA A 211 29.54 20.17 15.73
N ALA A 212 28.87 20.52 16.82
CA ALA A 212 27.63 19.89 17.23
C ALA A 212 26.55 20.05 16.16
N SER A 213 26.39 21.27 15.60
CA SER A 213 25.41 21.63 14.57
C SER A 213 25.64 20.90 13.25
N THR A 214 26.89 20.85 12.76
CA THR A 214 27.26 20.13 11.54
C THR A 214 26.89 18.65 11.62
N MET A 215 27.11 18.00 12.77
CA MET A 215 26.71 16.60 12.96
C MET A 215 25.18 16.40 12.86
N LYS A 216 24.37 17.38 13.24
CA LYS A 216 22.91 17.31 13.07
C LYS A 216 22.50 17.45 11.60
N PHE A 217 23.21 18.26 10.81
CA PHE A 217 22.99 18.29 9.36
C PHE A 217 23.28 16.93 8.71
N VAL A 218 24.31 16.21 9.14
CA VAL A 218 24.60 14.84 8.64
C VAL A 218 23.42 13.90 8.92
N SER A 219 22.83 13.94 10.12
CA SER A 219 21.64 13.11 10.42
C SER A 219 20.44 13.43 9.52
N SER A 220 20.31 14.68 9.08
CA SER A 220 19.27 15.11 8.13
C SER A 220 19.52 14.57 6.73
N VAL A 221 20.76 14.64 6.26
CA VAL A 221 21.17 14.07 4.96
C VAL A 221 20.88 12.57 4.94
N VAL A 222 21.13 11.87 6.05
CA VAL A 222 20.77 10.44 6.17
C VAL A 222 19.26 10.23 6.12
N GLY A 223 18.46 11.08 6.79
CA GLY A 223 16.99 11.02 6.70
C GLY A 223 16.45 11.25 5.28
N ILE A 224 16.99 12.23 4.56
CA ILE A 224 16.62 12.49 3.16
C ILE A 224 17.07 11.34 2.26
N GLY A 225 18.30 10.81 2.47
CA GLY A 225 18.79 9.65 1.75
C GLY A 225 17.91 8.42 1.95
N ALA A 226 17.53 8.13 3.20
CA ALA A 226 16.62 7.05 3.54
C ALA A 226 15.23 7.24 2.90
N SER A 227 14.73 8.47 2.84
CA SER A 227 13.49 8.81 2.17
C SER A 227 13.54 8.50 0.67
N LEU A 228 14.61 8.94 -0.01
CA LEU A 228 14.78 8.71 -1.44
C LEU A 228 14.85 7.22 -1.76
N VAL A 229 15.66 6.46 -1.00
CA VAL A 229 15.77 5.00 -1.13
C VAL A 229 14.40 4.34 -0.92
N THR A 230 13.71 4.68 0.16
CA THR A 230 12.39 4.11 0.47
C THR A 230 11.39 4.40 -0.64
N SER A 231 11.34 5.63 -1.16
CA SER A 231 10.44 6.04 -2.23
C SER A 231 10.65 5.22 -3.52
N VAL A 232 11.91 5.08 -3.93
CA VAL A 232 12.26 4.30 -5.14
C VAL A 232 11.93 2.82 -4.95
N VAL A 233 12.27 2.25 -3.79
CA VAL A 233 12.07 0.83 -3.49
C VAL A 233 10.58 0.47 -3.41
N VAL A 234 9.78 1.25 -2.67
CA VAL A 234 8.33 1.01 -2.55
C VAL A 234 7.64 1.11 -3.91
N ARG A 235 7.98 2.13 -4.72
CA ARG A 235 7.44 2.27 -6.08
C ARG A 235 7.86 1.12 -7.00
N HIS A 236 9.07 0.60 -6.83
CA HIS A 236 9.51 -0.59 -7.55
C HIS A 236 8.70 -1.82 -7.18
N TRP A 237 8.38 -2.00 -5.91
CA TRP A 237 7.56 -3.12 -5.43
C TRP A 237 6.11 -3.03 -5.90
N GLN A 238 5.50 -1.85 -5.88
CA GLN A 238 4.17 -1.63 -6.46
C GLN A 238 4.13 -2.04 -7.94
N ARG A 239 5.11 -1.60 -8.73
CA ARG A 239 5.22 -1.98 -10.15
C ARG A 239 5.37 -3.48 -10.35
N LYS A 240 6.14 -4.16 -9.50
CA LYS A 240 6.29 -5.62 -9.57
C LYS A 240 4.98 -6.35 -9.27
N VAL A 241 4.25 -5.92 -8.25
CA VAL A 241 2.97 -6.54 -7.90
C VAL A 241 1.94 -6.28 -9.00
N GLN A 242 1.86 -5.04 -9.50
CA GLN A 242 1.00 -4.70 -10.63
C GLN A 242 1.30 -5.56 -11.86
N ALA A 243 2.57 -5.71 -12.24
CA ALA A 243 2.94 -6.54 -13.38
C ALA A 243 2.54 -8.02 -13.19
N ALA A 244 2.69 -8.56 -11.97
CA ALA A 244 2.27 -9.93 -11.68
C ALA A 244 0.74 -10.10 -11.72
N LEU A 245 0.00 -9.06 -11.31
CA LEU A 245 -1.45 -9.02 -11.41
C LEU A 245 -1.91 -8.92 -12.87
N ASP A 246 -1.24 -8.10 -13.69
CA ASP A 246 -1.52 -7.97 -15.12
C ASP A 246 -1.25 -9.30 -15.86
N ASP A 247 -0.19 -10.02 -15.49
CA ASP A 247 0.10 -11.35 -16.03
C ASP A 247 -0.97 -12.38 -15.64
N LEU A 248 -1.46 -12.34 -14.40
CA LEU A 248 -2.60 -13.15 -13.95
C LEU A 248 -3.86 -12.84 -14.77
N CYS A 249 -4.20 -11.56 -14.91
CA CYS A 249 -5.34 -11.11 -15.71
C CYS A 249 -5.23 -11.61 -17.15
N ARG A 250 -4.04 -11.52 -17.76
CA ARG A 250 -3.80 -12.03 -19.11
C ARG A 250 -4.01 -13.55 -19.18
N ALA A 251 -3.54 -14.31 -18.19
CA ALA A 251 -3.76 -15.75 -18.15
C ALA A 251 -5.27 -16.10 -18.03
N VAL A 252 -6.02 -15.33 -17.26
CA VAL A 252 -7.49 -15.46 -17.15
C VAL A 252 -8.17 -15.10 -18.47
N GLU A 253 -7.80 -14.01 -19.13
CA GLU A 253 -8.35 -13.62 -20.45
C GLU A 253 -8.08 -14.68 -21.53
N LEU A 254 -6.92 -15.34 -21.51
CA LEU A 254 -6.62 -16.44 -22.44
C LEU A 254 -7.52 -17.66 -22.21
N CYS A 255 -7.86 -17.94 -20.95
CA CYS A 255 -8.79 -19.01 -20.57
C CYS A 255 -10.24 -18.67 -20.96
N PHE A 256 -10.66 -17.42 -20.70
CA PHE A 256 -12.00 -16.88 -20.90
C PHE A 256 -11.92 -15.62 -21.79
N PRO A 257 -11.89 -15.79 -23.12
CA PRO A 257 -11.75 -14.67 -24.02
C PRO A 257 -12.93 -13.73 -23.89
N LEU A 258 -12.65 -12.42 -23.98
CA LEU A 258 -13.65 -11.38 -23.94
C LEU A 258 -14.56 -11.50 -25.17
N ILE A 259 -15.86 -11.60 -24.95
CA ILE A 259 -16.85 -11.52 -26.01
C ILE A 259 -17.48 -10.12 -26.00
N SER A 260 -17.39 -9.43 -27.14
CA SER A 260 -18.02 -8.12 -27.28
C SER A 260 -19.54 -8.27 -27.45
N ALA A 261 -20.30 -7.30 -26.96
CA ALA A 261 -21.76 -7.28 -27.07
C ALA A 261 -22.25 -7.44 -28.53
N HIS A 262 -21.51 -6.90 -29.49
CA HIS A 262 -21.80 -7.06 -30.92
C HIS A 262 -21.68 -8.52 -31.40
N ARG A 263 -20.68 -9.27 -30.92
CA ARG A 263 -20.54 -10.70 -31.26
C ARG A 263 -21.59 -11.57 -30.57
N LEU A 264 -21.96 -11.23 -29.35
CA LEU A 264 -23.09 -11.88 -28.68
C LEU A 264 -24.37 -11.70 -29.52
N LEU A 265 -24.77 -10.46 -29.82
CA LEU A 265 -25.99 -10.18 -30.60
C LEU A 265 -25.99 -10.87 -31.96
N GLY A 266 -24.84 -10.94 -32.64
CA GLY A 266 -24.69 -11.68 -33.89
C GLY A 266 -24.94 -13.19 -33.73
N ASN A 267 -24.37 -13.81 -32.70
CA ASN A 267 -24.58 -15.24 -32.42
C ASN A 267 -26.04 -15.54 -32.05
N TRP A 268 -26.69 -14.69 -31.24
CA TRP A 268 -28.12 -14.85 -30.90
C TRP A 268 -29.04 -14.70 -32.13
N ALA A 269 -28.72 -13.78 -33.04
CA ALA A 269 -29.46 -13.63 -34.29
C ALA A 269 -29.28 -14.84 -35.21
N GLN A 270 -28.08 -15.42 -35.26
CA GLN A 270 -27.80 -16.65 -36.01
C GLN A 270 -28.49 -17.88 -35.39
N ASP A 271 -28.38 -18.09 -34.08
CA ASP A 271 -29.07 -19.18 -33.38
C ASP A 271 -30.60 -19.10 -33.56
N GLY A 272 -31.17 -17.88 -33.51
CA GLY A 272 -32.59 -17.66 -33.80
C GLY A 272 -32.98 -17.98 -35.24
N SER A 273 -32.10 -17.68 -36.20
CA SER A 273 -32.33 -18.01 -37.61
C SER A 273 -32.22 -19.52 -37.89
N ASP A 274 -31.26 -20.22 -37.27
CA ASP A 274 -31.07 -21.66 -37.42
C ASP A 274 -32.20 -22.46 -36.73
N ALA A 275 -32.69 -21.99 -35.58
CA ALA A 275 -33.88 -22.53 -34.92
C ALA A 275 -35.15 -22.35 -35.76
N SER A 276 -35.26 -21.24 -36.50
CA SER A 276 -36.39 -21.01 -37.42
C SER A 276 -36.30 -21.85 -38.71
N ALA A 277 -35.09 -22.16 -39.18
CA ALA A 277 -34.85 -22.98 -40.37
C ALA A 277 -35.05 -24.48 -40.13
N THR A 278 -34.93 -24.94 -38.88
CA THR A 278 -35.13 -26.34 -38.46
C THR A 278 -36.55 -26.65 -37.97
N ALA A 279 -37.43 -25.66 -37.89
CA ALA A 279 -38.84 -25.87 -37.59
C ALA A 279 -39.51 -26.68 -38.72
N PRO A 280 -40.26 -27.77 -38.43
CA PRO A 280 -40.89 -28.58 -39.46
C PRO A 280 -41.86 -27.71 -40.28
N GLN A 281 -41.62 -27.62 -41.59
CA GLN A 281 -42.53 -26.92 -42.51
C GLN A 281 -43.93 -27.52 -42.37
N ALA A 282 -44.87 -26.71 -41.89
CA ALA A 282 -46.27 -27.09 -41.82
C ALA A 282 -46.74 -27.41 -43.25
N ASN A 283 -47.12 -28.67 -43.48
CA ASN A 283 -47.60 -29.16 -44.77
C ASN A 283 -48.85 -28.34 -45.17
N PRO A 284 -48.97 -27.83 -46.41
CA PRO A 284 -50.14 -27.08 -46.82
C PRO A 284 -51.39 -27.96 -46.74
N LEU A 285 -52.46 -27.43 -46.13
CA LEU A 285 -53.78 -28.06 -46.10
C LEU A 285 -54.25 -28.33 -47.54
N PRO A 286 -54.86 -29.50 -47.84
CA PRO A 286 -55.34 -29.80 -49.19
C PRO A 286 -56.54 -28.91 -49.53
N ASP A 287 -56.46 -28.25 -50.70
CA ASP A 287 -57.54 -27.48 -51.29
C ASP A 287 -58.78 -28.36 -51.50
N THR A 288 -59.79 -28.22 -50.64
CA THR A 288 -61.13 -28.77 -50.92
C THR A 288 -61.77 -27.94 -52.04
N ALA A 289 -61.72 -28.52 -53.23
CA ALA A 289 -62.33 -28.05 -54.45
C ALA A 289 -63.83 -27.74 -54.27
N ALA A 290 -64.23 -26.62 -54.87
CA ALA A 290 -65.62 -26.28 -55.11
C ALA A 290 -66.24 -27.20 -56.18
N GLY A 291 -67.48 -27.63 -55.92
CA GLY A 291 -68.48 -27.94 -56.95
C GLY A 291 -68.79 -29.43 -57.19
N GLN A 292 -70.03 -29.84 -56.92
CA GLN A 292 -71.07 -30.17 -57.92
C GLN A 292 -72.18 -31.10 -57.36
N ALA A 293 -73.41 -30.81 -57.83
CA ALA A 293 -74.55 -31.72 -58.03
C ALA A 293 -75.28 -32.21 -56.74
N SER A 294 -76.61 -32.19 -56.62
CA SER A 294 -77.74 -32.07 -57.56
C SER A 294 -78.96 -31.47 -56.84
#